data_AF-A0A972F2J1-F1
#
_entry.id   AF-A0A972F2J1-F1
#
_cell.length_a   1.000
_cell.length_b   1.000
_cell.length_c   1.000
_cell.angle_alpha   90.00
_cell.angle_beta   90.00
_cell.angle_gamma   90.00
#
_symmetry.space_group_name_H-M   'P 1'
#
loop_
_entity.id
_entity.type
_entity.pdbx_description
1 polymer ?
#
loop_
_entity_poly.entity_id
_entity_poly.type
_entity_poly.pdbx_seq_one_letter_code
_entity_poly.pdbx_strand_id
1 'polypeptide(L)'
;MKKGPGVDLYREFIHVFRTEEMLAFFDFRDETTTDGSLSGLCKISRPKPGKAGSRYLSLLFIVETPDEKALQEAEARFGSIDWNGLRNRFPEFESALSIPFTLREFTGNYFQEVDIYLKDNAVVSRSFIVGTLCPSVFSVAGITADEPVFREDLPDARQDLTESLLVDKGSGDSLVSRLRTFFKL
;
A
#
# COMPACT_ATOMS: atom_id res chain seq x y z
N MET A 1 32.90 12.12 11.29
CA MET A 1 31.59 11.60 11.72
C MET A 1 31.33 10.27 11.03
N LYS A 2 31.15 9.18 11.78
CA LYS A 2 30.85 7.86 11.20
C LYS A 2 29.39 7.84 10.75
N LYS A 3 29.15 7.71 9.43
CA LYS A 3 27.82 7.39 8.88
C LYS A 3 27.42 6.00 9.39
N GLY A 4 26.35 5.92 10.19
CA GLY A 4 25.74 4.64 10.55
C GLY A 4 25.23 3.92 9.30
N PRO A 5 25.03 2.59 9.35
CA PRO A 5 24.54 1.84 8.20
C PRO A 5 23.16 2.39 7.86
N GLY A 6 23.03 2.98 6.67
CA GLY A 6 21.77 3.48 6.17
C GLY A 6 20.80 2.31 6.09
N VAL A 7 19.68 2.41 6.79
CA VAL A 7 18.53 1.53 6.56
C VAL A 7 18.09 1.81 5.12
N ASP A 8 18.27 0.81 4.27
CA ASP A 8 17.89 0.83 2.87
C ASP A 8 16.37 0.61 2.84
N LEU A 9 15.60 1.68 2.63
CA LEU A 9 14.14 1.67 2.63
C LEU A 9 13.56 0.70 1.60
N TYR A 10 14.30 0.45 0.51
CA TYR A 10 13.95 -0.63 -0.41
C TYR A 10 14.02 -1.99 0.27
N ARG A 11 14.95 -2.22 1.20
CA ARG A 11 15.00 -3.44 2.01
C ARG A 11 13.86 -3.53 3.02
N GLU A 12 13.42 -2.42 3.62
CA GLU A 12 12.23 -2.43 4.49
C GLU A 12 10.96 -2.69 3.67
N PHE A 13 10.82 -2.03 2.52
CA PHE A 13 9.77 -2.31 1.54
C PHE A 13 9.79 -3.80 1.11
N ILE A 14 10.95 -4.30 0.68
CA ILE A 14 11.15 -5.72 0.34
C ILE A 14 10.84 -6.63 1.54
N HIS A 15 11.14 -6.20 2.77
CA HIS A 15 10.84 -6.96 3.97
C HIS A 15 9.33 -7.14 4.16
N VAL A 16 8.54 -6.07 4.02
CA VAL A 16 7.07 -6.11 4.08
C VAL A 16 6.52 -7.07 2.99
N PHE A 17 7.09 -7.02 1.78
CA PHE A 17 6.71 -7.99 0.72
C PHE A 17 7.10 -9.44 1.02
N ARG A 18 8.09 -9.68 1.88
CA ARG A 18 8.58 -11.03 2.23
C ARG A 18 7.84 -11.66 3.40
N THR A 19 7.42 -10.87 4.38
CA THR A 19 6.74 -11.36 5.59
C THR A 19 5.24 -11.58 5.39
N GLU A 20 4.65 -10.87 4.43
CA GLU A 20 3.22 -10.91 4.17
C GLU A 20 2.90 -11.67 2.88
N GLU A 21 1.69 -12.21 2.80
CA GLU A 21 1.12 -12.68 1.55
C GLU A 21 0.24 -11.58 0.94
N MET A 22 0.49 -11.29 -0.33
CA MET A 22 -0.32 -10.36 -1.11
C MET A 22 -1.64 -11.02 -1.46
N LEU A 23 -2.74 -10.33 -1.17
CA LEU A 23 -4.09 -10.77 -1.52
C LEU A 23 -4.55 -10.12 -2.83
N ALA A 24 -4.39 -8.80 -2.92
CA ALA A 24 -4.81 -8.02 -4.07
C ALA A 24 -4.04 -6.70 -4.13
N PHE A 25 -4.24 -5.96 -5.21
CA PHE A 25 -3.84 -4.56 -5.32
C PHE A 25 -4.84 -3.82 -6.20
N PHE A 26 -4.84 -2.49 -6.11
CA PHE A 26 -5.67 -1.63 -6.95
C PHE A 26 -4.93 -0.32 -7.25
N ASP A 27 -5.15 0.23 -8.44
CA ASP A 27 -4.78 1.60 -8.75
C ASP A 27 -5.80 2.55 -8.12
N PHE A 28 -5.32 3.69 -7.62
CA PHE A 28 -6.18 4.71 -7.03
C PHE A 28 -5.80 6.12 -7.48
N ARG A 29 -6.79 7.01 -7.35
CA ARG A 29 -6.67 8.45 -7.56
C ARG A 29 -7.36 9.18 -6.42
N ASP A 30 -6.73 10.26 -5.97
CA ASP A 30 -7.34 11.21 -5.07
C ASP A 30 -8.06 12.29 -5.88
N GLU A 31 -9.37 12.40 -5.67
CA GLU A 31 -10.22 13.38 -6.36
C GLU A 31 -10.38 14.69 -5.57
N THR A 32 -9.76 14.78 -4.40
CA THR A 32 -9.93 15.93 -3.49
C THR A 32 -9.03 17.11 -3.82
N THR A 33 -8.03 16.94 -4.70
CA THR A 33 -7.07 18.00 -5.05
C THR A 33 -7.40 18.62 -6.42
N THR A 34 -7.49 19.96 -6.47
CA THR A 34 -7.81 20.74 -7.69
C THR A 34 -6.64 20.94 -8.65
N ASP A 35 -5.39 20.77 -8.20
CA ASP A 35 -4.17 21.17 -8.93
C ASP A 35 -3.30 20.00 -9.45
N GLY A 36 -3.74 18.77 -9.24
CA GLY A 36 -2.99 17.58 -9.60
C GLY A 36 -3.45 16.41 -8.74
N SER A 37 -4.18 15.48 -9.33
CA SER A 37 -4.69 14.30 -8.62
C SER A 37 -3.51 13.47 -8.12
N LEU A 38 -3.39 13.27 -6.80
CA LEU A 38 -2.48 12.23 -6.30
C LEU A 38 -2.94 10.89 -6.85
N SER A 39 -2.02 10.10 -7.37
CA SER A 39 -2.35 8.78 -7.87
C SER A 39 -1.27 7.79 -7.51
N GLY A 40 -1.66 6.53 -7.44
CA GLY A 40 -0.76 5.49 -7.02
C GLY A 40 -1.38 4.12 -7.08
N LEU A 41 -0.70 3.19 -6.42
CA LEU A 41 -1.13 1.82 -6.26
C LEU A 41 -1.19 1.47 -4.78
N CYS A 42 -2.23 0.73 -4.39
CA CYS A 42 -2.35 0.17 -3.06
C CYS A 42 -2.23 -1.34 -3.12
N LYS A 43 -1.35 -1.92 -2.31
CA LYS A 43 -1.26 -3.36 -2.08
C LYS A 43 -2.08 -3.71 -0.84
N ILE A 44 -2.89 -4.77 -0.95
CA ILE A 44 -3.58 -5.41 0.18
C ILE A 44 -2.84 -6.71 0.50
N SER A 45 -2.36 -6.83 1.73
CA SER A 45 -1.67 -8.03 2.21
C SER A 45 -2.14 -8.43 3.61
N ARG A 46 -1.75 -9.64 4.03
CA ARG A 46 -1.93 -10.13 5.40
C ARG A 46 -0.71 -10.92 5.85
N PRO A 47 -0.51 -11.11 7.16
CA PRO A 47 0.52 -12.01 7.65
C PRO A 47 0.41 -13.40 7.02
N LYS A 48 1.55 -13.98 6.64
CA LYS A 48 1.60 -15.39 6.26
C LYS A 48 1.15 -16.26 7.44
N PRO A 49 0.44 -17.38 7.18
CA PRO A 49 0.04 -18.32 8.23
C PRO A 49 1.22 -18.70 9.14
N GLY A 50 1.02 -18.57 10.46
CA GLY A 50 2.02 -18.92 11.47
C GLY A 50 3.15 -17.90 11.71
N LYS A 51 3.12 -16.72 11.06
CA LYS A 51 4.14 -15.67 11.23
C LYS A 51 3.74 -14.54 12.20
N ALA A 52 2.45 -14.32 12.44
CA ALA A 52 1.97 -13.30 13.37
C ALA A 52 0.79 -13.83 14.21
N GLY A 53 0.71 -13.39 15.47
CA GLY A 53 -0.42 -13.69 16.37
C GLY A 53 -1.62 -12.76 16.18
N SER A 54 -1.48 -11.69 15.41
CA SER A 54 -2.51 -10.68 15.16
C SER A 54 -3.18 -10.86 13.79
N ARG A 55 -4.50 -10.66 13.75
CA ARG A 55 -5.33 -10.75 12.54
C ARG A 55 -5.53 -9.35 11.96
N TYR A 56 -4.63 -8.95 11.06
CA TYR A 56 -4.71 -7.65 10.40
C TYR A 56 -4.61 -7.78 8.87
N LEU A 57 -5.05 -6.73 8.19
CA LEU A 57 -4.80 -6.47 6.78
C LEU A 57 -3.87 -5.26 6.68
N SER A 58 -2.73 -5.42 6.00
CA SER A 58 -1.85 -4.30 5.67
C SER A 58 -2.26 -3.71 4.33
N LEU A 59 -2.48 -2.40 4.32
CA LEU A 59 -2.65 -1.60 3.11
C LEU A 59 -1.39 -0.77 2.91
N LEU A 60 -0.65 -1.03 1.84
CA LEU A 60 0.52 -0.24 1.47
C LEU A 60 0.19 0.62 0.27
N PHE A 61 0.01 1.92 0.52
CA PHE A 61 -0.17 2.93 -0.51
C PHE A 61 1.20 3.41 -1.01
N ILE A 62 1.36 3.41 -2.33
CA ILE A 62 2.55 3.88 -3.04
C ILE A 62 2.09 5.00 -3.98
N VAL A 63 2.43 6.23 -3.64
CA VAL A 63 2.02 7.43 -4.38
C VAL A 63 3.21 7.93 -5.20
N GLU A 64 2.96 8.26 -6.47
CA GLU A 64 3.96 8.91 -7.30
C GLU A 64 4.09 10.39 -6.89
N THR A 65 5.30 10.81 -6.57
CA THR A 65 5.58 12.20 -6.15
C THR A 65 6.72 12.73 -7.01
N PRO A 66 6.45 13.36 -8.16
CA PRO A 66 7.50 13.75 -9.12
C PRO A 66 8.42 14.86 -8.59
N ASP A 67 7.97 15.62 -7.59
CA ASP A 67 8.74 16.67 -6.92
C ASP A 67 8.45 16.72 -5.40
N GLU A 68 9.19 17.56 -4.68
CA GLU A 68 9.03 17.73 -3.23
C GLU A 68 7.67 18.32 -2.85
N LYS A 69 7.03 19.10 -3.73
CA LYS A 69 5.71 19.68 -3.48
C LYS A 69 4.67 18.57 -3.44
N ALA A 70 4.68 17.67 -4.44
CA ALA A 70 3.81 16.51 -4.48
C ALA A 70 4.06 15.56 -3.29
N LEU A 71 5.32 15.43 -2.82
CA LEU A 71 5.63 14.68 -1.60
C LEU A 71 4.95 15.30 -0.37
N GLN A 72 5.09 16.61 -0.15
CA GLN A 72 4.47 17.31 0.98
C GLN A 72 2.94 17.23 0.92
N GLU A 73 2.36 17.32 -0.28
CA GLU A 73 0.92 17.14 -0.49
C GLU A 73 0.47 15.73 -0.11
N ALA A 74 1.19 14.69 -0.53
CA ALA A 74 0.89 13.31 -0.15
C ALA A 74 1.01 13.08 1.37
N GLU A 75 2.08 13.58 2.00
CA GLU A 75 2.28 13.50 3.45
C GLU A 75 1.14 14.17 4.23
N ALA A 76 0.78 15.40 3.88
CA ALA A 76 -0.30 16.12 4.52
C ALA A 76 -1.64 15.39 4.34
N ARG A 77 -1.88 14.89 3.13
CA ARG A 77 -3.14 14.24 2.76
C ARG A 77 -3.36 12.91 3.46
N PHE A 78 -2.35 12.04 3.48
CA PHE A 78 -2.44 10.74 4.15
C PHE A 78 -2.35 10.89 5.68
N GLY A 79 -1.63 11.90 6.16
CA GLY A 79 -1.58 12.26 7.58
C GLY A 79 -2.91 12.77 8.14
N SER A 80 -3.81 13.30 7.29
CA SER A 80 -5.12 13.79 7.72
C SER A 80 -6.24 12.74 7.67
N ILE A 81 -5.99 11.52 7.17
CA ILE A 81 -7.02 10.48 7.06
C ILE A 81 -7.37 9.93 8.44
N ASP A 82 -8.64 10.02 8.83
CA ASP A 82 -9.16 9.36 10.03
C ASP A 82 -9.51 7.90 9.74
N TRP A 83 -8.50 7.02 9.83
CA TRP A 83 -8.68 5.59 9.64
C TRP A 83 -9.63 4.93 10.66
N ASN A 84 -9.85 5.55 11.82
CA ASN A 84 -10.85 5.04 12.78
C ASN A 84 -12.29 5.24 12.27
N GLY A 85 -12.50 6.06 11.24
CA GLY A 85 -13.76 6.17 10.52
C GLY A 85 -14.26 4.83 9.94
N LEU A 86 -13.36 3.86 9.71
CA LEU A 86 -13.70 2.51 9.25
C LEU A 86 -14.64 1.77 10.22
N ARG A 87 -14.62 2.09 11.52
CA ARG A 87 -15.51 1.50 12.52
C ARG A 87 -17.00 1.69 12.21
N ASN A 88 -17.34 2.75 11.48
CA ASN A 88 -18.71 3.09 11.10
C ASN A 88 -19.11 2.42 9.78
N ARG A 89 -18.18 1.69 9.13
CA ARG A 89 -18.36 1.13 7.79
C ARG A 89 -18.49 -0.39 7.81
N PHE A 90 -17.80 -1.08 8.72
CA PHE A 90 -17.96 -2.52 8.86
C PHE A 90 -17.73 -3.03 10.29
N PRO A 91 -18.51 -4.03 10.75
CA PRO A 91 -18.50 -4.48 12.14
C PRO A 91 -17.24 -5.27 12.54
N GLU A 92 -16.51 -5.84 11.58
CA GLU A 92 -15.28 -6.60 11.80
C GLU A 92 -14.09 -5.71 12.19
N PHE A 93 -14.20 -4.39 12.01
CA PHE A 93 -13.15 -3.44 12.37
C PHE A 93 -12.91 -3.40 13.89
N GLU A 94 -11.64 -3.48 14.29
CA GLU A 94 -11.21 -3.29 15.67
C GLU A 94 -10.45 -1.97 15.84
N SER A 95 -9.38 -1.79 15.07
CA SER A 95 -8.56 -0.56 15.07
C SER A 95 -7.77 -0.43 13.76
N ALA A 96 -7.22 0.76 13.53
CA ALA A 96 -6.27 1.00 12.45
C ALA A 96 -5.01 1.68 12.98
N LEU A 97 -3.86 1.25 12.48
CA LEU A 97 -2.57 1.87 12.76
C LEU A 97 -1.97 2.39 11.44
N SER A 98 -1.79 3.71 11.36
CA SER A 98 -1.15 4.37 10.23
C SER A 98 0.36 4.52 10.49
N ILE A 99 1.19 3.96 9.62
CA ILE A 99 2.64 3.92 9.73
C ILE A 99 3.24 4.62 8.50
N PRO A 100 3.55 5.92 8.59
CA PRO A 100 4.23 6.61 7.49
C PRO A 100 5.68 6.11 7.37
N PHE A 101 6.15 5.92 6.14
CA PHE A 101 7.57 5.64 5.92
C PHE A 101 8.34 6.97 5.90
N THR A 102 9.21 7.19 6.88
CA THR A 102 10.08 8.36 6.90
C THR A 102 11.27 8.15 5.97
N LEU A 103 11.20 8.71 4.75
CA LEU A 103 12.32 8.71 3.82
C LEU A 103 13.37 9.75 4.25
N ARG A 104 14.65 9.39 4.24
CA ARG A 104 15.75 10.35 4.51
C ARG A 104 16.11 11.21 3.28
N GLU A 105 15.74 10.74 2.09
CA GLU A 105 16.01 11.38 0.81
C GLU A 105 14.77 11.22 -0.07
N PHE A 106 14.50 12.23 -0.91
CA PHE A 106 13.41 12.19 -1.88
C PHE A 106 13.66 11.08 -2.93
N THR A 107 12.70 10.17 -3.10
CA THR A 107 12.83 9.01 -4.00
C THR A 107 11.88 9.05 -5.20
N GLY A 108 11.13 10.14 -5.38
CA GLY A 108 10.06 10.23 -6.36
C GLY A 108 8.78 9.47 -5.97
N ASN A 109 8.72 8.93 -4.75
CA ASN A 109 7.58 8.17 -4.24
C ASN A 109 7.32 8.49 -2.77
N TYR A 110 6.06 8.43 -2.38
CA TYR A 110 5.61 8.44 -0.99
C TYR A 110 4.99 7.08 -0.64
N PHE A 111 5.25 6.61 0.59
CA PHE A 111 4.75 5.32 1.08
C PHE A 111 4.01 5.50 2.39
N GLN A 112 2.82 4.91 2.46
CA GLN A 112 2.00 4.88 3.66
C GLN A 112 1.48 3.47 3.88
N GLU A 113 1.84 2.87 5.02
CA GLU A 113 1.26 1.60 5.46
C GLU A 113 0.13 1.86 6.46
N VAL A 114 -0.94 1.08 6.34
CA VAL A 114 -2.07 1.12 7.26
C VAL A 114 -2.43 -0.31 7.63
N ASP A 115 -2.19 -0.67 8.88
CA ASP A 115 -2.60 -1.95 9.43
C ASP A 115 -4.01 -1.84 9.99
N ILE A 116 -4.94 -2.55 9.36
CA ILE A 116 -6.33 -2.65 9.81
C ILE A 116 -6.48 -3.94 10.61
N TYR A 117 -6.64 -3.80 11.92
CA TYR A 117 -6.87 -4.91 12.84
C TYR A 117 -8.34 -5.31 12.80
N LEU A 118 -8.57 -6.62 12.72
CA LEU A 118 -9.88 -7.21 12.60
C LEU A 118 -10.20 -8.05 13.83
N LYS A 119 -11.48 -8.03 14.22
CA LYS A 119 -12.02 -8.89 15.28
C LYS A 119 -11.87 -10.37 14.92
N ASP A 120 -11.88 -11.23 15.94
CA ASP A 120 -11.67 -12.69 15.80
C ASP A 120 -12.66 -13.39 14.85
N ASN A 121 -13.86 -12.84 14.67
CA ASN A 121 -14.89 -13.41 13.81
C ASN A 121 -14.74 -13.02 12.32
N ALA A 122 -13.78 -12.16 11.97
CA ALA A 122 -13.66 -11.58 10.63
C ALA A 122 -13.16 -12.58 9.58
N VAL A 123 -14.00 -12.98 8.63
CA VAL A 123 -13.58 -13.87 7.53
C VAL A 123 -13.11 -13.06 6.33
N VAL A 124 -11.79 -12.95 6.16
CA VAL A 124 -11.17 -12.28 5.01
C VAL A 124 -11.27 -13.18 3.78
N SER A 125 -12.31 -12.94 2.97
CA SER A 125 -12.54 -13.54 1.67
C SER A 125 -12.42 -12.50 0.56
N ARG A 126 -12.36 -12.95 -0.71
CA ARG A 126 -12.48 -12.06 -1.88
C ARG A 126 -13.71 -11.16 -1.80
N SER A 127 -14.86 -11.73 -1.42
CA SER A 127 -16.12 -10.99 -1.25
C SER A 127 -16.05 -9.96 -0.12
N PHE A 128 -15.34 -10.25 0.97
CA PHE A 128 -15.11 -9.27 2.03
C PHE A 128 -14.23 -8.11 1.53
N ILE A 129 -13.18 -8.40 0.77
CA ILE A 129 -12.29 -7.37 0.22
C ILE A 129 -13.07 -6.43 -0.72
N VAL A 130 -13.76 -6.98 -1.71
CA VAL A 130 -14.49 -6.22 -2.74
C VAL A 130 -15.75 -5.55 -2.18
N GLY A 131 -16.51 -6.26 -1.35
CA GLY A 131 -17.83 -5.81 -0.88
C GLY A 131 -17.78 -4.93 0.37
N THR A 132 -16.71 -5.03 1.16
CA THR A 132 -16.63 -4.37 2.46
C THR A 132 -15.38 -3.52 2.60
N LEU A 133 -14.19 -4.12 2.52
CA LEU A 133 -12.94 -3.43 2.80
C LEU A 133 -12.67 -2.29 1.83
N CYS A 134 -12.60 -2.58 0.53
CA CYS A 134 -12.27 -1.60 -0.50
C CYS A 134 -13.24 -0.40 -0.49
N PRO A 135 -14.58 -0.59 -0.56
CA PRO A 135 -15.51 0.54 -0.49
C PRO A 135 -15.37 1.38 0.78
N SER A 136 -15.09 0.74 1.92
CA SER A 136 -14.89 1.42 3.20
C SER A 136 -13.61 2.26 3.20
N VAL A 137 -12.51 1.68 2.71
CA VAL A 137 -11.22 2.35 2.57
C VAL A 137 -11.35 3.51 1.61
N PHE A 138 -11.96 3.32 0.44
CA PHE A 138 -12.13 4.37 -0.57
C PHE A 138 -12.90 5.56 0.00
N SER A 139 -13.98 5.27 0.73
CA SER A 139 -14.79 6.31 1.34
C SER A 139 -14.08 7.04 2.49
N VAL A 140 -13.33 6.35 3.34
CA VAL A 140 -12.60 6.97 4.46
C VAL A 140 -11.38 7.74 3.97
N ALA A 141 -10.64 7.15 3.04
CA ALA A 141 -9.48 7.76 2.44
C ALA A 141 -9.83 8.85 1.44
N GLY A 142 -11.07 8.96 0.97
CA GLY A 142 -11.50 9.96 -0.03
C GLY A 142 -10.85 9.74 -1.39
N ILE A 143 -10.71 8.49 -1.82
CA ILE A 143 -10.08 8.10 -3.08
C ILE A 143 -11.08 7.37 -3.98
N THR A 144 -10.85 7.41 -5.28
CA THR A 144 -11.44 6.49 -6.26
C THR A 144 -10.39 5.48 -6.70
N ALA A 145 -10.84 4.29 -7.07
CA ALA A 145 -9.95 3.20 -7.42
C ALA A 145 -10.59 2.27 -8.44
N ASP A 146 -9.73 1.62 -9.22
CA ASP A 146 -10.14 0.54 -10.12
C ASP A 146 -10.45 -0.74 -9.33
N GLU A 147 -11.03 -1.74 -10.00
CA GLU A 147 -11.33 -3.02 -9.37
C GLU A 147 -10.04 -3.71 -8.88
N PRO A 148 -10.01 -4.23 -7.64
CA PRO A 148 -8.82 -4.90 -7.13
C PRO A 148 -8.52 -6.15 -7.95
N VAL A 149 -7.26 -6.26 -8.38
CA VAL A 149 -6.74 -7.44 -9.06
C VAL A 149 -6.13 -8.36 -8.00
N PHE A 150 -6.58 -9.62 -7.99
CA PHE A 150 -6.20 -10.59 -6.96
C PHE A 150 -4.94 -11.34 -7.38
N ARG A 151 -4.08 -11.64 -6.39
CA ARG A 151 -2.82 -12.36 -6.65
C ARG A 151 -3.05 -13.76 -7.24
N GLU A 152 -4.14 -14.41 -6.88
CA GLU A 152 -4.55 -15.73 -7.39
C GLU A 152 -4.93 -15.72 -8.88
N ASP A 153 -5.36 -14.58 -9.40
CA ASP A 153 -5.74 -14.41 -10.81
C ASP A 153 -4.53 -14.10 -11.70
N LEU A 154 -3.40 -13.71 -11.09
CA LEU A 154 -2.18 -13.38 -11.81
C LEU A 154 -1.44 -14.65 -12.24
N PRO A 155 -0.87 -14.67 -13.47
CA PRO A 155 -0.06 -15.79 -13.93
C PRO A 155 1.08 -16.05 -12.94
N ASP A 156 1.43 -17.33 -12.81
CA ASP A 156 2.35 -17.85 -11.79
C ASP A 156 3.77 -17.32 -12.02
N ALA A 157 4.01 -16.07 -11.59
CA ALA A 157 5.31 -15.45 -11.65
C ALA A 157 6.18 -16.10 -10.57
N ARG A 158 6.92 -17.13 -10.96
CA ARG A 158 8.06 -17.67 -10.18
C ARG A 158 9.18 -16.64 -9.97
N GLN A 159 9.05 -15.43 -10.50
CA GLN A 159 9.99 -14.34 -10.32
C GLN A 159 9.77 -13.70 -8.94
N ASP A 160 10.84 -13.66 -8.15
CA ASP A 160 10.88 -12.90 -6.91
C ASP A 160 10.74 -11.41 -7.27
N LEU A 161 9.63 -10.79 -6.84
CA LEU A 161 9.39 -9.34 -6.94
C LEU A 161 10.62 -8.54 -6.52
N THR A 162 11.35 -9.06 -5.52
CA THR A 162 12.59 -8.51 -4.99
C THR A 162 13.66 -8.32 -6.08
N GLU A 163 13.85 -9.28 -6.97
CA GLU A 163 14.85 -9.16 -8.04
C GLU A 163 14.40 -8.15 -9.11
N SER A 164 13.13 -8.18 -9.50
CA SER A 164 12.60 -7.24 -10.51
C SER A 164 12.66 -5.77 -10.06
N LEU A 165 12.46 -5.51 -8.76
CA LEU A 165 12.48 -4.16 -8.20
C LEU A 165 13.89 -3.63 -7.92
N LEU A 166 14.87 -4.53 -7.73
CA LEU A 166 16.27 -4.18 -7.45
C LEU A 166 17.12 -3.99 -8.71
N VAL A 167 16.77 -4.64 -9.83
CA VAL A 167 17.64 -4.72 -11.02
C VAL A 167 17.69 -3.43 -11.84
N ASP A 168 16.67 -2.57 -11.79
CA ASP A 168 16.62 -1.43 -12.72
C ASP A 168 16.41 -0.07 -12.02
N LYS A 169 17.51 0.51 -11.52
CA LYS A 169 17.57 1.91 -11.08
C LYS A 169 17.87 2.88 -12.24
N GLY A 170 17.86 2.42 -13.50
CA GLY A 170 18.38 3.17 -14.65
C GLY A 170 17.35 3.57 -15.73
N SER A 171 16.14 2.99 -15.74
CA SER A 171 15.22 3.15 -16.88
C SER A 171 14.45 4.47 -16.96
N GLY A 172 14.42 5.28 -15.89
CA GLY A 172 13.59 6.50 -15.84
C GLY A 172 12.11 6.24 -15.58
N ASP A 173 11.68 4.98 -15.44
CA ASP A 173 10.30 4.62 -15.10
C ASP A 173 10.02 4.74 -13.61
N SER A 174 8.82 5.20 -13.25
CA SER A 174 8.38 5.30 -11.86
C SER A 174 8.28 3.91 -11.20
N LEU A 175 8.35 3.84 -9.87
CA LEU A 175 8.15 2.60 -9.13
C LEU A 175 6.75 2.01 -9.38
N VAL A 176 5.72 2.87 -9.42
CA VAL A 176 4.34 2.45 -9.72
C VAL A 176 4.24 1.86 -11.12
N SER A 177 4.88 2.47 -12.14
CA SER A 177 4.90 1.92 -13.51
C SER A 177 5.56 0.53 -13.56
N ARG A 178 6.64 0.32 -12.81
CA ARG A 178 7.31 -0.98 -12.70
C ARG A 178 6.44 -2.01 -11.99
N LEU A 179 5.74 -1.62 -10.92
CA LEU A 179 4.80 -2.49 -10.22
C LEU A 179 3.62 -2.87 -11.12
N ARG A 180 3.03 -1.91 -11.85
CA ARG A 180 1.99 -2.19 -12.85
C ARG A 180 2.48 -3.19 -13.89
N THR A 181 3.67 -2.98 -14.44
CA THR A 181 4.29 -3.91 -15.40
C THR A 181 4.48 -5.31 -14.82
N PHE A 182 5.01 -5.40 -13.59
CA PHE A 182 5.21 -6.68 -12.90
C PHE A 182 3.89 -7.42 -12.72
N PHE A 183 2.84 -6.70 -12.30
CA PHE A 183 1.51 -7.25 -12.10
C PHE A 183 0.67 -7.37 -13.39
N LYS A 184 1.23 -6.98 -14.54
CA LYS A 184 0.57 -6.99 -15.86
C LYS A 184 -0.72 -6.16 -15.91
N LEU A 185 -0.64 -4.95 -15.36
CA LEU A 185 -1.67 -3.91 -15.40
C LEU A 185 -1.40 -2.91 -16.52
#